data_AF-A0A2V8E615-F1
#
_entry.id   AF-A0A2V8E615-F1
#
_cell.length_a   1.000
_cell.length_b   1.000
_cell.length_c   1.000
_cell.angle_alpha   90.00
_cell.angle_beta   90.00
_cell.angle_gamma   90.00
#
_symmetry.space_group_name_H-M   'P 1'
#
loop_
_entity.id
_entity.type
_entity.pdbx_description
1 polymer ?
#
loop_
_entity_poly.entity_id
_entity_poly.type
_entity_poly.pdbx_seq_one_letter_code
_entity_poly.pdbx_strand_id
1 'polypeptide(L)'
;MPDSRITDEQSRRTIREELLTNILVEAGAGSGKTQMLAERMAAGVAEGVYQIEHMAAVTFTRKAASELRGRFHLALEARLVFARKAKAPEAEIRRLQAALSNLERFFAGTIHSFCARLLRERPVESGVSPGFTELDEVQDLELRQRVWREFITSARAAGDPDVAALLEAEIKLKELDPAFATICDNDDVAFPPGDGACPEEVRRLQA
;
A
#
# COMPACT_ATOMS: atom_id res chain seq x y z
N MET A 1 -30.63 -17.43 -3.20
CA MET A 1 -30.29 -16.39 -4.20
C MET A 1 -30.30 -17.07 -5.56
N PRO A 2 -31.10 -16.63 -6.54
CA PRO A 2 -31.03 -17.22 -7.87
C PRO A 2 -29.69 -16.86 -8.50
N ASP A 3 -28.95 -17.89 -8.90
CA ASP A 3 -27.66 -17.83 -9.60
C ASP A 3 -27.87 -17.26 -11.02
N SER A 4 -27.93 -15.94 -11.16
CA SER A 4 -27.91 -15.29 -12.47
C SER A 4 -26.47 -15.31 -12.98
N ARG A 5 -26.05 -16.45 -13.54
CA ARG A 5 -24.74 -16.60 -14.17
C ARG A 5 -24.60 -15.60 -15.31
N ILE A 6 -23.92 -14.50 -15.04
CA ILE A 6 -23.45 -13.57 -16.06
C ILE A 6 -22.48 -14.36 -16.94
N THR A 7 -22.68 -14.35 -18.25
CA THR A 7 -21.77 -15.05 -19.17
C THR A 7 -20.40 -14.35 -19.21
N ASP A 8 -19.33 -15.05 -19.56
CA ASP A 8 -17.99 -14.45 -19.69
C ASP A 8 -18.00 -13.22 -20.62
N GLU A 9 -18.75 -13.30 -21.72
CA GLU A 9 -18.91 -12.18 -22.66
C GLU A 9 -19.63 -10.99 -22.03
N GLN A 10 -20.70 -11.22 -21.27
CA GLN A 10 -21.39 -10.15 -20.55
C GLN A 10 -20.49 -9.50 -19.50
N SER A 11 -19.70 -10.29 -18.76
CA SER A 11 -18.72 -9.78 -17.79
C SER A 11 -17.65 -8.93 -18.48
N ARG A 12 -17.09 -9.39 -19.61
CA ARG A 12 -16.11 -8.62 -20.39
C ARG A 12 -16.69 -7.32 -20.91
N ARG A 13 -17.93 -7.34 -21.40
CA ARG A 13 -18.63 -6.13 -21.86
C ARG A 13 -18.82 -5.13 -20.73
N THR A 14 -19.32 -5.59 -19.58
CA THR A 14 -19.50 -4.79 -18.37
C THR A 14 -18.19 -4.11 -17.96
N ILE A 15 -17.09 -4.85 -17.95
CA ILE A 15 -15.75 -4.33 -17.64
C ILE A 15 -15.29 -3.27 -18.66
N ARG A 16 -15.70 -3.32 -19.93
CA ARG A 16 -15.29 -2.32 -20.92
C ARG A 16 -16.20 -1.09 -20.98
N GLU A 17 -17.49 -1.26 -20.73
CA GLU A 17 -18.52 -0.25 -21.03
C GLU A 17 -19.07 0.45 -19.79
N GLU A 18 -19.17 -0.24 -18.65
CA GLU A 18 -19.70 0.38 -17.43
C GLU A 18 -18.59 1.09 -16.65
N LEU A 19 -18.25 2.32 -17.05
CA LEU A 19 -17.04 3.00 -16.56
C LEU A 19 -17.19 3.74 -15.23
N LEU A 20 -18.43 3.94 -14.76
CA LEU A 20 -18.75 4.69 -13.54
C LEU A 20 -19.07 3.79 -12.33
N THR A 21 -18.95 2.47 -12.49
CA THR A 21 -19.25 1.49 -11.45
C THR A 21 -17.98 0.88 -10.88
N ASN A 22 -18.02 0.55 -9.59
CA ASN A 22 -16.98 -0.24 -8.93
C ASN A 22 -17.16 -1.70 -9.33
N ILE A 23 -16.10 -2.31 -9.86
CA ILE A 23 -16.13 -3.70 -10.33
C ILE A 23 -15.04 -4.50 -9.64
N LEU A 24 -15.43 -5.62 -9.03
CA LEU A 24 -14.51 -6.69 -8.62
C LEU A 24 -14.43 -7.73 -9.73
N VAL A 25 -13.22 -8.01 -10.21
CA VAL A 25 -13.00 -9.00 -11.27
C VAL A 25 -12.29 -10.22 -10.71
N GLU A 26 -13.03 -11.33 -10.60
CA GLU A 26 -12.47 -12.64 -10.31
C GLU A 26 -12.24 -13.38 -11.63
N ALA A 27 -11.00 -13.79 -11.92
CA ALA A 27 -10.71 -14.59 -13.10
C ALA A 27 -9.46 -15.44 -12.90
N GLY A 28 -9.38 -16.57 -13.61
CA GLY A 28 -8.23 -17.47 -13.58
C GLY A 28 -6.92 -16.84 -14.09
N ALA A 29 -5.80 -17.51 -13.85
CA ALA A 29 -4.51 -17.11 -14.42
C ALA A 29 -4.59 -17.08 -15.96
N GLY A 30 -3.89 -16.13 -16.59
CA GLY A 30 -3.86 -16.03 -18.06
C GLY A 30 -5.14 -15.49 -18.72
N SER A 31 -6.20 -15.16 -17.98
CA SER A 31 -7.47 -14.68 -18.56
C SER A 31 -7.43 -13.26 -19.14
N GLY A 32 -6.29 -12.57 -19.09
CA GLY A 32 -6.13 -11.22 -19.62
C GLY A 32 -6.63 -10.09 -18.71
N LYS A 33 -6.85 -10.32 -17.40
CA LYS A 33 -7.33 -9.30 -16.44
C LYS A 33 -6.62 -7.95 -16.57
N THR A 34 -5.30 -7.95 -16.60
CA THR A 34 -4.47 -6.74 -16.69
C THR A 34 -4.59 -6.06 -18.05
N GLN A 35 -4.82 -6.82 -19.13
CA GLN A 35 -5.10 -6.28 -20.46
C GLN A 35 -6.47 -5.61 -20.48
N MET A 36 -7.49 -6.27 -19.92
CA MET A 36 -8.85 -5.71 -19.82
C MET A 36 -8.89 -4.45 -18.96
N LEU A 37 -8.11 -4.41 -17.86
CA LEU A 37 -7.98 -3.21 -17.03
C LEU A 37 -7.39 -2.04 -17.84
N ALA A 38 -6.32 -2.27 -18.60
CA ALA A 38 -5.72 -1.25 -19.47
C ALA A 38 -6.69 -0.76 -20.56
N GLU A 39 -7.45 -1.67 -21.17
CA GLU A 39 -8.49 -1.34 -22.16
C GLU A 39 -9.62 -0.51 -21.56
N ARG A 40 -10.11 -0.88 -20.38
CA ARG A 40 -11.12 -0.12 -19.62
C ARG A 40 -10.62 1.27 -19.27
N MET A 41 -9.38 1.38 -18.80
CA MET A 41 -8.74 2.66 -18.53
C MET A 41 -8.73 3.55 -19.78
N ALA A 42 -8.30 3.01 -20.93
CA ALA A 42 -8.27 3.76 -22.19
C ALA A 42 -9.67 4.14 -22.69
N ALA A 43 -10.68 3.29 -22.45
CA ALA A 43 -12.07 3.58 -22.78
C ALA A 43 -12.59 4.82 -22.03
N GLY A 44 -12.37 4.93 -20.71
CA GLY A 44 -12.84 6.11 -19.98
C GLY A 44 -12.12 7.41 -20.29
N VAL A 45 -10.85 7.34 -20.74
CA VAL A 45 -10.17 8.51 -21.33
C VAL A 45 -10.84 8.90 -22.65
N ALA A 46 -11.10 7.93 -23.53
CA ALA A 46 -11.73 8.18 -24.83
C ALA A 46 -13.13 8.79 -24.67
N GLU A 47 -13.94 8.27 -23.76
CA GLU A 47 -15.29 8.75 -23.46
C GLU A 47 -15.31 10.07 -22.69
N GLY A 48 -14.17 10.47 -22.10
CA GLY A 48 -14.06 11.70 -21.31
C GLY A 48 -14.64 11.58 -19.90
N VAL A 49 -14.75 10.36 -19.38
CA VAL A 49 -15.16 10.07 -17.99
C VAL A 49 -14.11 10.60 -17.01
N TYR A 50 -12.84 10.46 -17.34
CA TYR A 50 -11.73 10.93 -16.52
C TYR A 50 -10.51 11.31 -17.38
N GLN A 51 -9.67 12.17 -16.81
CA GLN A 51 -8.34 12.49 -17.34
C GLN A 51 -7.30 11.61 -16.66
N ILE A 52 -6.21 11.31 -17.37
CA ILE A 52 -5.15 10.41 -16.86
C ILE A 52 -4.46 10.93 -15.59
N GLU A 53 -4.50 12.25 -15.38
CA GLU A 53 -3.95 12.95 -14.22
C GLU A 53 -4.73 12.65 -12.93
N HIS A 54 -6.00 12.26 -13.08
CA HIS A 54 -6.90 11.89 -11.99
C HIS A 54 -6.98 10.37 -11.79
N MET A 55 -6.08 9.60 -12.42
CA MET A 55 -6.05 8.16 -12.35
C MET A 55 -4.84 7.67 -11.55
N ALA A 56 -5.07 6.68 -10.69
CA ALA A 56 -4.03 5.94 -10.01
C ALA A 56 -4.23 4.43 -10.24
N ALA A 57 -3.20 3.75 -10.74
CA ALA A 57 -3.15 2.31 -10.79
C ALA A 57 -2.14 1.78 -9.78
N VAL A 58 -2.61 0.92 -8.89
CA VAL A 58 -1.84 0.40 -7.77
C VAL A 58 -1.69 -1.11 -7.91
N THR A 59 -0.46 -1.62 -7.77
CA THR A 59 -0.14 -3.04 -7.89
C THR A 59 0.76 -3.53 -6.75
N PHE A 60 0.88 -4.85 -6.59
CA PHE A 60 1.75 -5.41 -5.54
C PHE A 60 3.24 -5.17 -5.80
N THR A 61 3.69 -5.23 -7.06
CA THR A 61 5.11 -5.08 -7.42
C THR A 61 5.34 -3.91 -8.37
N ARG A 62 6.54 -3.31 -8.32
CA ARG A 62 6.94 -2.26 -9.27
C ARG A 62 6.95 -2.77 -10.72
N LYS A 63 7.29 -4.05 -10.92
CA LYS A 63 7.26 -4.70 -12.24
C LYS A 63 5.84 -4.75 -12.80
N ALA A 64 4.86 -5.16 -12.00
CA ALA A 64 3.45 -5.20 -12.41
C ALA A 64 2.92 -3.80 -12.74
N ALA A 65 3.29 -2.77 -11.97
CA ALA A 65 2.93 -1.38 -12.25
C ALA A 65 3.50 -0.91 -13.60
N SER A 66 4.79 -1.18 -13.86
CA SER A 66 5.45 -0.84 -15.12
C SER A 66 4.80 -1.54 -16.31
N GLU A 67 4.49 -2.83 -16.15
CA GLU A 67 3.80 -3.60 -17.18
C GLU A 67 2.39 -3.07 -17.47
N LEU A 68 1.61 -2.75 -16.43
CA LEU A 68 0.28 -2.16 -16.58
C LEU A 68 0.35 -0.78 -17.27
N ARG A 69 1.33 0.05 -16.93
CA ARG A 69 1.58 1.33 -17.60
C ARG A 69 1.89 1.15 -19.09
N GLY A 70 2.72 0.17 -19.45
CA GLY A 70 3.01 -0.16 -20.84
C GLY A 70 1.77 -0.64 -21.60
N ARG A 71 0.96 -1.51 -20.99
CA ARG A 71 -0.32 -1.97 -21.58
C ARG A 71 -1.31 -0.83 -21.77
N PHE A 72 -1.40 0.09 -20.81
CA PHE A 72 -2.25 1.27 -20.93
C PHE A 72 -1.81 2.20 -22.06
N HIS A 73 -0.50 2.42 -22.22
CA HIS A 73 0.05 3.17 -23.36
C HIS A 73 -0.37 2.56 -24.70
N LEU A 74 -0.16 1.24 -24.88
CA LEU A 74 -0.55 0.52 -26.09
C LEU A 74 -2.07 0.57 -26.33
N ALA A 75 -2.87 0.49 -25.27
CA ALA A 75 -4.32 0.58 -25.36
C ALA A 75 -4.79 1.97 -25.85
N LEU A 76 -4.16 3.06 -25.37
CA LEU A 76 -4.42 4.41 -25.85
C LEU A 76 -4.05 4.57 -27.34
N GLU A 77 -2.87 4.07 -27.74
CA GLU A 77 -2.42 4.11 -29.15
C GLU A 77 -3.38 3.36 -30.08
N ALA A 78 -3.72 2.11 -29.72
CA ALA A 78 -4.64 1.29 -30.50
C ALA A 78 -6.01 1.97 -30.65
N ARG A 79 -6.50 2.58 -29.57
CA ARG A 79 -7.80 3.27 -29.58
C ARG A 79 -7.76 4.55 -30.41
N LEU A 80 -6.65 5.31 -30.38
CA LEU A 80 -6.45 6.48 -31.24
C LEU A 80 -6.44 6.11 -32.73
N VAL A 81 -5.74 5.02 -33.10
CA VAL A 81 -5.72 4.51 -34.47
C VAL A 81 -7.14 4.12 -34.92
N PHE A 82 -7.87 3.39 -34.08
CA PHE A 82 -9.25 3.01 -34.36
C PHE A 82 -10.17 4.23 -34.50
N ALA A 83 -10.12 5.18 -33.56
CA ALA A 83 -10.93 6.39 -33.56
C ALA A 83 -10.73 7.21 -34.85
N ARG A 84 -9.48 7.37 -35.30
CA ARG A 84 -9.17 8.04 -36.57
C ARG A 84 -9.74 7.30 -37.78
N LYS A 85 -9.57 5.98 -37.84
CA LYS A 85 -10.09 5.16 -38.94
C LYS A 85 -11.62 5.20 -39.00
N ALA A 86 -12.27 5.18 -37.85
CA ALA A 86 -13.72 5.25 -37.71
C ALA A 86 -14.30 6.66 -37.88
N LYS A 87 -13.47 7.70 -38.04
CA LYS A 87 -13.87 9.12 -38.07
C LYS A 87 -14.68 9.49 -36.81
N ALA A 88 -14.21 9.05 -35.65
CA ALA A 88 -14.79 9.37 -34.35
C ALA A 88 -14.80 10.90 -34.11
N PRO A 89 -15.61 11.39 -33.15
CA PRO A 89 -15.67 12.82 -32.84
C PRO A 89 -14.28 13.38 -32.51
N GLU A 90 -13.98 14.58 -33.00
CA GLU A 90 -12.68 15.23 -32.78
C GLU A 90 -12.35 15.40 -31.28
N ALA A 91 -13.38 15.51 -30.43
CA ALA A 91 -13.20 15.56 -28.99
C ALA A 91 -12.56 14.28 -28.41
N GLU A 92 -12.95 13.10 -28.90
CA GLU A 92 -12.37 11.81 -28.49
C GLU A 92 -10.91 11.72 -28.94
N ILE A 93 -10.63 12.06 -30.20
CA ILE A 93 -9.27 12.08 -30.77
C ILE A 93 -8.37 12.99 -29.95
N ARG A 94 -8.83 14.21 -29.63
CA ARG A 94 -8.08 15.16 -28.78
C ARG A 94 -7.81 14.63 -27.39
N ARG A 95 -8.78 13.97 -26.74
CA ARG A 95 -8.60 13.37 -25.41
C ARG A 95 -7.53 12.27 -25.44
N LEU A 96 -7.57 11.38 -26.43
CA LEU A 96 -6.59 10.31 -26.60
C LEU A 96 -5.18 10.86 -26.89
N GLN A 97 -5.07 11.88 -27.75
CA GLN A 97 -3.78 12.54 -28.01
C GLN A 97 -3.22 13.22 -26.76
N ALA A 98 -4.05 13.98 -26.04
CA ALA A 98 -3.65 14.63 -24.80
C ALA A 98 -3.17 13.61 -23.75
N ALA A 99 -3.85 12.47 -23.63
CA ALA A 99 -3.45 11.40 -22.73
C ALA A 99 -2.10 10.78 -23.11
N LEU A 100 -1.85 10.53 -24.41
CA LEU A 100 -0.55 10.03 -24.87
C LEU A 100 0.58 11.04 -24.62
N SER A 101 0.32 12.33 -24.81
CA SER A 101 1.30 13.39 -24.58
C SER A 101 1.62 13.66 -23.11
N ASN A 102 0.73 13.29 -22.19
CA ASN A 102 0.87 13.56 -20.75
C ASN A 102 0.95 12.27 -19.91
N LEU A 103 1.34 11.14 -20.52
CA LEU A 103 1.30 9.83 -19.87
C LEU A 103 2.11 9.79 -18.57
N GLU A 104 3.17 10.58 -18.43
CA GLU A 104 3.98 10.76 -17.21
C GLU A 104 3.17 11.23 -15.99
N ARG A 105 2.04 11.91 -16.20
CA ARG A 105 1.16 12.36 -15.11
C ARG A 105 0.31 11.25 -14.53
N PHE A 106 0.07 10.19 -15.29
CA PHE A 106 -0.64 9.00 -14.81
C PHE A 106 0.19 8.26 -13.75
N PHE A 107 -0.38 8.09 -12.57
CA PHE A 107 0.28 7.31 -11.51
C PHE A 107 0.09 5.81 -11.74
N ALA A 108 1.20 5.09 -11.88
CA ALA A 108 1.24 3.63 -11.82
C ALA A 108 2.37 3.19 -10.87
N GLY A 109 2.02 2.55 -9.76
CA GLY A 109 3.00 2.22 -8.72
C GLY A 109 2.51 1.17 -7.72
N THR A 110 3.27 0.98 -6.66
CA THR A 110 2.85 0.14 -5.54
C THR A 110 2.00 0.93 -4.54
N ILE A 111 1.32 0.22 -3.62
CA ILE A 111 0.59 0.84 -2.50
C ILE A 111 1.53 1.78 -1.74
N HIS A 112 2.71 1.29 -1.36
CA HIS A 112 3.75 2.09 -0.69
C HIS A 112 4.11 3.36 -1.46
N SER A 113 4.38 3.26 -2.77
CA SER A 113 4.71 4.44 -3.58
C SER A 113 3.55 5.43 -3.72
N PHE A 114 2.32 4.95 -3.69
CA PHE A 114 1.12 5.79 -3.70
C PHE A 114 0.96 6.54 -2.39
N CYS A 115 1.03 5.83 -1.26
CA CYS A 115 0.97 6.43 0.08
C CYS A 115 2.11 7.43 0.28
N ALA A 116 3.34 7.08 -0.11
CA ALA A 116 4.48 7.96 0.02
C ALA A 116 4.33 9.24 -0.83
N ARG A 117 3.72 9.14 -2.02
CA ARG A 117 3.37 10.32 -2.83
C ARG A 117 2.34 11.19 -2.11
N LEU A 118 1.28 10.60 -1.57
CA LEU A 118 0.23 11.33 -0.85
C LEU A 118 0.78 12.10 0.37
N LEU A 119 1.66 11.46 1.14
CA LEU A 119 2.34 12.08 2.29
C LEU A 119 3.20 13.28 1.84
N ARG A 120 3.93 13.16 0.72
CA ARG A 120 4.75 14.26 0.17
C ARG A 120 3.94 15.41 -0.41
N GLU A 121 2.72 15.15 -0.90
CA GLU A 121 1.82 16.19 -1.39
C GLU A 121 1.20 17.02 -0.24
N ARG A 122 1.16 16.46 0.98
CA ARG A 122 0.53 17.07 2.18
C ARG A 122 1.40 16.90 3.45
N PRO A 123 2.64 17.41 3.47
CA PRO A 123 3.58 17.13 4.56
C PRO A 123 3.18 17.76 5.89
N VAL A 124 2.51 18.92 5.87
CA VAL A 124 2.08 19.61 7.09
C VAL A 124 0.98 18.83 7.78
N GLU A 125 -0.04 18.39 7.02
CA GLU A 125 -1.18 17.65 7.54
C GLU A 125 -0.80 16.23 7.99
N SER A 126 0.24 15.64 7.39
CA SER A 126 0.70 14.29 7.72
C SER A 126 1.75 14.25 8.84
N GLY A 127 2.27 15.39 9.30
CA GLY A 127 3.27 15.45 10.36
C GLY A 127 4.62 14.84 9.98
N VAL A 128 4.86 14.53 8.70
CA VAL A 128 6.14 13.98 8.21
C VAL A 128 6.98 15.03 7.52
N SER A 129 8.31 14.89 7.61
CA SER A 129 9.24 15.75 6.88
C SER A 129 9.04 15.58 5.36
N PRO A 130 9.02 16.66 4.55
CA PRO A 130 8.96 16.56 3.09
C PRO A 130 10.08 15.72 2.48
N GLY A 131 11.23 15.64 3.16
CA GLY A 131 12.40 14.87 2.74
C GLY A 131 12.47 13.46 3.33
N PHE A 132 11.35 12.89 3.81
CA PHE A 132 11.39 11.55 4.41
C PHE A 132 11.82 10.49 3.39
N THR A 133 12.60 9.53 3.88
CA THR A 133 12.97 8.31 3.18
C THR A 133 12.26 7.13 3.81
N GLU A 134 11.82 6.19 2.98
CA GLU A 134 11.34 4.90 3.45
C GLU A 134 12.53 4.13 4.03
N LEU A 135 12.36 3.57 5.22
CA LEU A 135 13.37 2.67 5.81
C LEU A 135 13.24 1.31 5.16
N ASP A 136 14.37 0.72 4.77
CA ASP A 136 14.41 -0.71 4.47
C ASP A 136 14.40 -1.54 5.76
N GLU A 137 14.22 -2.86 5.62
CA GLU A 137 14.12 -3.79 6.77
C GLU A 137 15.35 -3.74 7.68
N VAL A 138 16.54 -3.52 7.12
CA VAL A 138 17.80 -3.45 7.87
C VAL A 138 17.87 -2.13 8.65
N GLN A 139 17.57 -1.02 7.98
CA GLN A 139 17.55 0.31 8.59
C GLN A 139 16.51 0.41 9.70
N ASP A 140 15.34 -0.19 9.51
CA ASP A 140 14.28 -0.26 10.53
C ASP A 140 14.77 -1.07 11.75
N LEU A 141 15.35 -2.25 11.53
CA LEU A 141 15.92 -3.06 12.61
C LEU A 141 17.01 -2.32 13.39
N GLU A 142 17.95 -1.68 12.68
CA GLU A 142 19.03 -0.90 13.30
C GLU A 142 18.49 0.28 14.11
N LEU A 143 17.49 0.98 13.59
CA LEU A 143 16.82 2.09 14.28
C LEU A 143 16.15 1.60 15.57
N ARG A 144 15.34 0.53 15.50
CA ARG A 144 14.67 -0.07 16.64
C ARG A 144 15.66 -0.48 17.74
N GLN A 145 16.72 -1.20 17.37
CA GLN A 145 17.76 -1.63 18.31
C GLN A 145 18.52 -0.45 18.94
N ARG A 146 18.75 0.62 18.19
CA ARG A 146 19.40 1.83 18.72
C ARG A 146 18.50 2.54 19.71
N VAL A 147 17.24 2.80 19.34
CA VAL A 147 16.24 3.46 20.21
C VAL A 147 16.03 2.66 21.49
N TRP A 148 15.93 1.34 21.40
CA TRP A 148 15.77 0.47 22.57
C TRP A 148 16.94 0.56 23.55
N ARG A 149 18.18 0.52 23.03
CA ARG A 149 19.38 0.66 23.88
C ARG A 149 19.47 2.04 24.53
N GLU A 150 19.16 3.10 23.78
CA GLU A 150 19.12 4.47 24.29
C GLU A 150 18.05 4.60 25.41
N PHE A 151 16.86 4.05 25.19
CA PHE A 151 15.78 4.01 26.17
C PHE A 151 16.20 3.28 27.46
N ILE A 152 16.70 2.05 27.37
CA ILE A 152 17.15 1.25 28.53
C ILE A 152 18.26 1.97 29.31
N THR A 153 19.20 2.58 28.60
CA THR A 153 20.30 3.34 29.22
C THR A 153 19.76 4.54 29.99
N SER A 154 18.84 5.30 29.38
CA SER A 154 18.22 6.47 29.99
C SER A 154 17.35 6.09 31.18
N ALA A 155 16.51 5.06 31.06
CA ALA A 155 15.63 4.59 32.13
C ALA A 155 16.42 4.12 33.36
N ARG A 156 17.52 3.37 33.14
CA ARG A 156 18.43 2.97 34.22
C ARG A 156 19.08 4.17 34.89
N ALA A 157 19.55 5.15 34.13
CA ALA A 157 20.19 6.35 34.67
C ALA A 157 19.21 7.23 35.47
N ALA A 158 17.93 7.22 35.09
CA ALA A 158 16.87 7.93 35.77
C ALA A 158 16.34 7.20 37.03
N GLY A 159 16.78 5.94 37.28
CA GLY A 159 16.28 5.13 38.38
C GLY A 159 14.84 4.68 38.18
N ASP A 160 14.47 4.34 36.94
CA ASP A 160 13.13 3.85 36.61
C ASP A 160 12.76 2.62 37.49
N PRO A 161 11.60 2.64 38.17
CA PRO A 161 11.22 1.61 39.13
C PRO A 161 10.99 0.24 38.49
N ASP A 162 10.52 0.19 37.24
CA ASP A 162 10.29 -1.07 36.54
C ASP A 162 11.63 -1.71 36.15
N VAL A 163 12.59 -0.89 35.69
CA VAL A 163 13.97 -1.33 35.45
C VAL A 163 14.63 -1.83 36.73
N ALA A 164 14.43 -1.15 37.86
CA ALA A 164 14.97 -1.58 39.14
C ALA A 164 14.37 -2.93 39.57
N ALA A 165 13.05 -3.09 39.49
CA ALA A 165 12.37 -4.33 39.83
C ALA A 165 12.82 -5.53 38.96
N LEU A 166 13.05 -5.31 37.66
CA LEU A 166 13.58 -6.33 36.76
C LEU A 166 14.99 -6.77 37.16
N LEU A 167 15.86 -5.82 37.51
CA LEU A 167 17.22 -6.12 37.95
C LEU A 167 17.26 -6.84 39.31
N GLU A 168 16.38 -6.46 40.23
CA GLU A 168 16.20 -7.16 41.52
C GLU A 168 15.70 -8.59 41.33
N ALA A 169 14.86 -8.82 40.33
CA ALA A 169 14.41 -10.15 39.91
C ALA A 169 15.45 -10.95 39.09
N GLU A 170 16.69 -10.47 39.01
CA GLU A 170 17.80 -11.06 38.24
C GLU A 170 17.55 -11.16 36.72
N ILE A 171 16.55 -10.44 36.19
CA ILE A 171 16.25 -10.42 34.76
C ILE A 171 17.24 -9.47 34.07
N LYS A 172 18.02 -9.98 33.12
CA LYS A 172 18.91 -9.12 32.33
C LYS A 172 18.06 -8.34 31.35
N LEU A 173 18.26 -7.02 31.27
CA LEU A 173 17.49 -6.15 30.36
C LEU A 173 17.61 -6.55 28.87
N LYS A 174 18.68 -7.25 28.48
CA LYS A 174 18.84 -7.82 27.13
C LYS A 174 17.82 -8.94 26.83
N GLU A 175 17.31 -9.62 27.86
CA GLU A 175 16.28 -10.65 27.70
C GLU A 175 14.94 -10.06 27.25
N LEU A 176 14.78 -8.73 27.32
CA LEU A 176 13.61 -8.02 26.82
C LEU A 176 13.69 -7.71 25.32
N ASP A 177 14.85 -7.87 24.67
CA ASP A 177 15.01 -7.56 23.23
C ASP A 177 13.97 -8.29 22.34
N PRO A 178 13.67 -9.59 22.54
CA PRO A 178 12.63 -10.28 21.77
C PRO A 178 11.22 -9.77 22.04
N ALA A 179 10.93 -9.38 23.29
CA ALA A 179 9.64 -8.82 23.67
C ALA A 179 9.43 -7.44 23.02
N PHE A 180 10.46 -6.59 23.05
CA PHE A 180 10.47 -5.31 22.34
C PHE A 180 10.25 -5.48 20.84
N ALA A 181 10.97 -6.42 20.21
CA ALA A 181 10.76 -6.72 18.79
C ALA A 181 9.32 -7.15 18.48
N THR A 182 8.75 -8.02 19.33
CA THR A 182 7.36 -8.48 19.18
C THR A 182 6.36 -7.33 19.26
N ILE A 183 6.55 -6.39 20.19
CA ILE A 183 5.68 -5.21 20.31
C ILE A 183 5.80 -4.33 19.07
N CYS A 184 7.01 -4.08 18.58
CA CYS A 184 7.21 -3.26 17.38
C CYS A 184 6.58 -3.87 16.11
N ASP A 185 6.53 -5.20 16.01
CA ASP A 185 5.92 -5.90 14.87
C ASP A 185 4.39 -6.02 14.97
N ASN A 186 3.81 -5.66 16.12
CA ASN A 186 2.38 -5.82 16.43
C ASN A 186 1.88 -4.59 17.21
N ASP A 187 2.14 -3.39 16.68
CA ASP A 187 1.83 -2.11 17.34
C ASP A 187 0.32 -1.86 17.50
N ASP A 188 -0.51 -2.57 16.75
CA ASP A 188 -1.97 -2.57 16.82
C ASP A 188 -2.54 -3.60 17.81
N VAL A 189 -1.69 -4.42 18.43
CA VAL A 189 -2.09 -5.46 19.39
C VAL A 189 -1.86 -5.00 20.82
N ALA A 190 -2.90 -5.12 21.65
CA ALA A 190 -2.74 -4.94 23.09
C ALA A 190 -2.07 -6.19 23.71
N PHE A 191 -1.05 -5.97 24.53
CA PHE A 191 -0.36 -7.02 25.30
C PHE A 191 -0.72 -6.92 26.79
N PRO A 192 -1.95 -7.29 27.21
CA PRO A 192 -2.29 -7.27 28.62
C PRO A 192 -1.43 -8.29 29.38
N PRO A 193 -1.04 -8.01 30.64
CA PRO A 193 -0.44 -9.03 31.48
C PRO A 193 -1.39 -10.22 31.60
N GLY A 194 -0.88 -11.42 31.41
CA GLY A 194 -1.69 -12.63 31.52
C GLY A 194 -2.15 -12.89 32.96
N ASP A 195 -3.17 -13.72 33.10
CA ASP A 195 -3.80 -14.11 34.38
C ASP A 195 -2.91 -15.01 35.27
N GLY A 196 -1.62 -15.10 34.93
CA GLY A 196 -0.65 -15.93 35.63
C GLY A 196 -0.45 -15.44 37.05
N ALA A 197 -0.63 -16.33 38.03
CA ALA A 197 -0.29 -16.02 39.40
C ALA A 197 1.22 -15.71 39.51
N CYS A 198 1.58 -14.69 40.29
CA CYS A 198 2.97 -14.41 40.64
C CYS A 198 3.64 -15.71 41.13
N PRO A 199 4.76 -16.15 40.50
CA PRO A 199 5.46 -17.38 40.88
C PRO A 199 5.73 -17.41 42.38
N GLU A 200 5.48 -18.56 43.03
CA GLU A 200 5.57 -18.69 44.49
C GLU A 200 6.93 -18.29 45.06
N GLU A 201 7.99 -18.37 44.26
CA GLU A 201 9.36 -18.00 44.61
C GLU A 201 9.50 -16.50 44.92
N VAL A 202 8.75 -15.62 44.25
CA VAL A 202 8.75 -14.17 44.50
C VAL A 202 7.95 -13.82 45.75
N ARG A 203 6.89 -14.59 46.04
CA ARG A 203 6.04 -14.40 47.23
C ARG A 203 6.78 -14.63 48.56
N ARG A 204 7.88 -15.39 48.57
CA ARG A 204 8.69 -15.68 49.76
C ARG A 204 9.73 -14.59 50.08
N LEU A 205 10.06 -13.71 49.14
CA LEU A 205 11.02 -12.62 49.35
C LEU A 205 10.37 -11.34 49.92
N GLN A 206 9.04 -11.27 49.93
CA GLN A 206 8.25 -10.13 50.44
C GLN A 206 7.58 -10.38 51.80
N ALA A 207 7.90 -11.50 52.47
CA ALA A 207 7.41 -11.87 53.80
C ALA A 207 8.54 -11.87 54.82
#